data_AF-A0A1N6YPI6-F1
#
_entry.id   AF-A0A1N6YPI6-F1
#
_cell.length_a   1.000
_cell.length_b   1.000
_cell.length_c   1.000
_cell.angle_alpha   90.00
_cell.angle_beta   90.00
_cell.angle_gamma   90.00
#
_symmetry.space_group_name_H-M   'P 1'
#
loop_
_entity.id
_entity.type
_entity.pdbx_description
1 polymer ?
#
loop_
_entity_poly.entity_id
_entity_poly.type
_entity_poly.pdbx_seq_one_letter_code
_entity_poly.pdbx_strand_id
1 'polypeptide(L)'
;MMARFLELQLEHLAALGEQRIALQQRLATEQQRERQLAELLKNLGMTLDLRQGLVRDNYYQMQRNLERLLMQQKDKVVVAGQELAQMDATWRAQLGKVKGLELLQKQRAQAEQVRQNRQEQRILDEFNTVSYSRD
;
A
#
# COMPACT_ATOMS: atom_id res chain seq x y z
N MET A 1 22.72 13.63 10.16
CA MET A 1 21.31 13.86 10.57
C MET A 1 20.31 13.53 9.45
N MET A 2 20.50 14.03 8.21
CA MET A 2 19.54 13.81 7.10
C MET A 2 19.46 12.35 6.61
N ALA A 3 20.58 11.62 6.55
CA ALA A 3 20.59 10.21 6.15
C ALA A 3 19.81 9.32 7.13
N ARG A 4 20.07 9.46 8.44
CA ARG A 4 19.32 8.76 9.50
C ARG A 4 17.83 9.07 9.48
N PHE A 5 17.45 10.31 9.15
CA PHE A 5 16.03 10.64 8.99
C PHE A 5 15.41 9.92 7.79
N LEU A 6 16.11 9.87 6.65
CA LEU A 6 15.64 9.12 5.48
C LEU A 6 15.47 7.62 5.79
N GLU A 7 16.42 7.02 6.50
CA GLU A 7 16.33 5.63 6.96
C GLU A 7 15.07 5.38 7.80
N LEU A 8 14.78 6.23 8.79
CA LEU A 8 13.55 6.14 9.58
C LEU A 8 12.28 6.26 8.72
N GLN A 9 12.30 7.13 7.70
CA GLN A 9 11.16 7.29 6.80
C GLN A 9 10.98 6.08 5.86
N LEU A 10 12.07 5.41 5.48
CA LEU A 10 12.06 4.17 4.70
C LEU A 10 11.53 2.99 5.54
N GLU A 11 11.97 2.85 6.79
CA GLU A 11 11.44 1.86 7.73
C GLU A 11 9.95 2.05 7.95
N HIS A 12 9.51 3.29 8.16
CA HIS A 12 8.09 3.61 8.30
C HIS A 12 7.29 3.26 7.03
N LEU A 13 7.83 3.56 5.84
CA LEU A 13 7.20 3.21 4.57
C LEU A 13 7.09 1.68 4.39
N ALA A 14 8.10 0.92 4.81
CA ALA A 14 8.08 -0.54 4.77
C ALA A 14 6.99 -1.10 5.69
N ALA A 15 6.89 -0.61 6.92
CA ALA A 15 5.85 -1.00 7.88
C ALA A 15 4.43 -0.73 7.33
N LEU A 16 4.21 0.44 6.71
CA LEU A 16 2.94 0.73 6.03
C LEU A 16 2.68 -0.22 4.86
N GLY A 17 3.73 -0.63 4.13
CA GLY A 17 3.66 -1.61 3.06
C GLY A 17 3.19 -2.98 3.54
N GLU A 18 3.70 -3.46 4.68
CA GLU A 18 3.26 -4.72 5.29
C GLU A 18 1.79 -4.66 5.73
N GLN A 19 1.40 -3.56 6.40
CA GLN A 19 0.01 -3.35 6.81
C GLN A 19 -0.95 -3.30 5.60
N ARG A 20 -0.53 -2.66 4.52
CA ARG A 20 -1.27 -2.63 3.25
C ARG A 20 -1.47 -4.04 2.69
N ILE A 21 -0.43 -4.87 2.66
CA ILE A 21 -0.52 -6.25 2.18
C ILE A 21 -1.50 -7.06 3.04
N ALA A 22 -1.45 -6.91 4.37
CA ALA A 22 -2.38 -7.57 5.27
C ALA A 22 -3.85 -7.17 5.00
N LEU A 23 -4.12 -5.88 4.76
CA LEU A 23 -5.45 -5.41 4.39
C LEU A 23 -5.91 -5.92 3.02
N GLN A 24 -5.00 -6.05 2.05
CA GLN A 24 -5.30 -6.66 0.75
C GLN A 24 -5.73 -8.13 0.90
N GLN A 25 -4.99 -8.90 1.71
CA GLN A 25 -5.32 -10.29 1.98
C GLN A 25 -6.67 -10.42 2.71
N ARG A 26 -6.95 -9.52 3.66
CA ARG A 26 -8.25 -9.44 4.35
C ARG A 26 -9.37 -9.19 3.35
N LEU A 27 -9.24 -8.19 2.48
CA LEU A 27 -10.24 -7.88 1.46
C LEU A 27 -10.49 -9.08 0.53
N ALA A 28 -9.42 -9.73 0.05
CA ALA A 28 -9.53 -10.91 -0.81
C ALA A 28 -10.28 -12.06 -0.12
N THR A 29 -10.00 -12.27 1.18
CA THR A 29 -10.67 -13.29 1.99
C THR A 29 -12.16 -13.00 2.15
N GLU A 30 -12.52 -11.75 2.46
CA GLU A 30 -13.93 -11.36 2.61
C GLU A 30 -14.70 -11.44 1.28
N GLN A 31 -14.06 -11.11 0.15
CA GLN A 31 -14.65 -11.28 -1.19
C GLN A 31 -14.84 -12.75 -1.55
N GLN A 32 -13.90 -13.62 -1.18
CA GLN A 32 -14.05 -15.06 -1.39
C GLN A 32 -15.24 -15.60 -0.59
N ARG A 33 -15.39 -15.21 0.68
CA ARG A 33 -16.54 -15.59 1.52
C ARG A 33 -17.86 -15.09 0.94
N GLU A 34 -17.90 -13.88 0.41
CA GLU A 34 -19.09 -13.35 -0.28
C GLU A 34 -19.49 -14.23 -1.47
N ARG A 35 -18.52 -14.60 -2.33
CA ARG A 35 -18.75 -15.47 -3.49
C ARG A 35 -19.27 -16.84 -3.06
N GLN A 36 -18.66 -17.44 -2.03
CA GLN A 36 -19.09 -18.73 -1.50
C GLN A 36 -20.54 -18.68 -0.97
N LEU A 37 -20.92 -17.64 -0.23
CA LEU A 37 -22.30 -17.46 0.23
C LEU A 37 -23.28 -17.25 -0.93
N ALA A 38 -22.89 -16.46 -1.93
CA ALA A 38 -23.72 -16.25 -3.13
C ALA A 38 -23.92 -17.55 -3.93
N GLU A 39 -22.88 -18.37 -4.05
CA GLU A 39 -22.96 -19.69 -4.69
C GLU A 39 -23.84 -20.66 -3.90
N LEU A 40 -23.68 -20.72 -2.58
CA LEU A 40 -24.54 -21.55 -1.71
C LEU A 40 -26.01 -21.16 -1.84
N LEU A 41 -26.30 -19.85 -1.86
CA LEU A 41 -27.66 -19.33 -2.02
C LEU A 41 -28.21 -19.67 -3.41
N LYS A 42 -27.40 -19.52 -4.47
CA LYS A 42 -27.79 -19.86 -5.85
C LYS A 42 -28.11 -21.34 -6.02
N ASN A 43 -27.36 -22.20 -5.35
CA ASN A 43 -27.51 -23.65 -5.45
C ASN A 43 -28.50 -24.23 -4.43
N LEU A 44 -29.01 -23.39 -3.51
CA LEU A 44 -29.99 -23.80 -2.52
C LEU A 44 -31.24 -24.32 -3.23
N GLY A 45 -31.64 -25.56 -2.95
CA GLY A 45 -32.87 -26.14 -3.49
C GLY A 45 -32.76 -26.81 -4.86
N MET A 46 -31.59 -26.84 -5.50
CA MET A 46 -31.41 -27.55 -6.78
C MET A 46 -31.78 -29.05 -6.73
N THR A 47 -31.77 -29.66 -5.55
CA THR A 47 -32.06 -31.09 -5.33
C THR A 47 -33.20 -31.35 -4.34
N LEU A 48 -33.92 -30.32 -3.89
CA LEU A 48 -34.94 -30.47 -2.85
C LEU A 48 -36.34 -30.64 -3.45
N ASP A 49 -37.10 -31.62 -2.94
CA ASP A 49 -38.54 -31.74 -3.24
C ASP A 49 -39.35 -30.82 -2.31
N LEU A 50 -39.68 -29.63 -2.80
CA LEU A 50 -40.43 -28.61 -2.06
C LEU A 50 -41.93 -28.91 -1.92
N ARG A 51 -42.42 -30.06 -2.42
CA ARG A 51 -43.82 -30.49 -2.21
C ARG A 51 -44.04 -30.97 -0.76
N GLN A 52 -42.97 -31.40 -0.09
CA GLN A 52 -43.02 -31.77 1.32
C GLN A 52 -43.00 -30.51 2.19
N GLY A 53 -44.07 -30.29 2.97
CA GLY A 53 -44.26 -29.06 3.75
C GLY A 53 -43.07 -28.71 4.65
N LEU A 54 -42.52 -29.69 5.38
CA LEU A 54 -41.35 -29.48 6.24
C LEU A 54 -40.08 -29.14 5.46
N VAL A 55 -39.85 -29.75 4.29
CA VAL A 55 -38.69 -29.46 3.44
C VAL A 55 -38.78 -28.04 2.89
N ARG A 56 -39.98 -27.64 2.46
CA ARG A 56 -40.27 -26.30 1.96
C ARG A 56 -40.04 -25.22 3.02
N ASP A 57 -40.57 -25.43 4.22
CA ASP A 57 -40.45 -24.44 5.29
C ASP A 57 -38.99 -24.29 5.76
N ASN A 58 -38.24 -25.39 5.84
CA ASN A 58 -36.79 -25.37 6.11
C ASN A 58 -36.02 -24.65 5.00
N TYR A 59 -36.32 -24.93 3.73
CA TYR A 59 -35.71 -24.27 2.58
C TYR A 59 -35.85 -22.74 2.69
N TYR A 60 -37.06 -22.23 2.92
CA TYR A 60 -37.28 -20.78 3.04
C TYR A 60 -36.62 -20.16 4.27
N GLN A 61 -36.54 -20.89 5.38
CA GLN A 61 -35.79 -20.43 6.56
C GLN A 61 -34.29 -20.34 6.26
N MET A 62 -33.71 -21.37 5.64
CA MET A 62 -32.30 -21.38 5.23
C MET A 62 -32.00 -20.28 4.21
N GLN A 63 -32.87 -20.09 3.23
CA GLN A 63 -32.73 -19.03 2.22
C GLN A 63 -32.65 -17.66 2.90
N ARG A 64 -33.61 -17.32 3.77
CA ARG A 64 -33.61 -16.04 4.50
C ARG A 64 -32.37 -15.87 5.39
N ASN A 65 -31.88 -16.95 5.99
CA ASN A 65 -30.67 -16.91 6.80
C ASN A 65 -29.43 -16.62 5.93
N LEU A 66 -29.30 -17.30 4.79
CA LEU A 66 -28.20 -17.08 3.85
C LEU A 66 -28.25 -15.68 3.22
N GLU A 67 -29.44 -15.16 2.90
CA GLU A 67 -29.63 -13.78 2.41
C GLU A 67 -29.12 -12.76 3.42
N ARG A 68 -29.47 -12.92 4.71
CA ARG A 68 -28.99 -12.04 5.80
C ARG A 68 -27.48 -12.13 5.97
N LEU A 69 -26.92 -13.35 5.95
CA LEU A 69 -25.48 -13.55 6.04
C LEU A 69 -24.73 -12.93 4.85
N LEU A 70 -25.26 -13.08 3.63
CA LEU A 70 -24.70 -12.49 2.43
C LEU A 70 -24.70 -10.96 2.50
N MET A 71 -25.79 -10.35 2.99
CA MET A 71 -25.86 -8.90 3.20
C MET A 71 -24.77 -8.43 4.18
N GLN A 72 -24.66 -9.08 5.34
CA GLN A 72 -23.62 -8.76 6.32
C GLN A 72 -22.21 -8.97 5.75
N GLN A 73 -22.01 -9.99 4.91
CA GLN A 73 -20.73 -10.27 4.27
C GLN A 73 -20.37 -9.18 3.26
N LYS A 74 -21.34 -8.66 2.50
CA LYS A 74 -21.14 -7.52 1.60
C LYS A 74 -20.72 -6.27 2.37
N ASP A 75 -21.33 -6.00 3.51
CA ASP A 75 -20.95 -4.87 4.35
C ASP A 75 -19.48 -5.01 4.83
N LYS A 76 -19.05 -6.21 5.20
CA LYS A 76 -17.64 -6.47 5.56
C LYS A 76 -16.67 -6.24 4.40
N VAL A 77 -17.05 -6.64 3.18
CA VAL A 77 -16.24 -6.37 1.98
C VAL A 77 -16.12 -4.87 1.74
N VAL A 78 -17.20 -4.11 1.89
CA VAL A 78 -17.18 -2.64 1.77
C VAL A 78 -16.25 -2.02 2.81
N VAL A 79 -16.37 -2.42 4.09
CA VAL A 79 -15.49 -1.91 5.17
C VAL A 79 -14.03 -2.24 4.90
N ALA A 80 -13.71 -3.49 4.54
CA ALA A 80 -12.34 -3.90 4.21
C ALA A 80 -11.78 -3.11 3.00
N GLY A 81 -12.62 -2.81 2.02
CA GLY A 81 -12.25 -1.98 0.87
C GLY A 81 -11.96 -0.54 1.26
N GLN A 82 -12.75 0.05 2.17
CA GLN A 82 -12.53 1.39 2.69
C GLN A 82 -11.24 1.48 3.52
N GLU A 83 -10.99 0.52 4.39
CA GLU A 83 -9.75 0.44 5.17
C GLU A 83 -8.53 0.36 4.25
N LEU A 84 -8.57 -0.49 3.22
CA LEU A 84 -7.49 -0.60 2.25
C LEU A 84 -7.29 0.72 1.47
N ALA A 85 -8.36 1.38 1.07
CA ALA A 85 -8.27 2.67 0.36
C ALA A 85 -7.62 3.77 1.22
N GLN A 86 -7.95 3.82 2.51
CA GLN A 86 -7.33 4.74 3.47
C GLN A 86 -5.84 4.43 3.64
N MET A 87 -5.49 3.14 3.80
CA MET A 87 -4.09 2.72 3.90
C MET A 87 -3.30 3.06 2.63
N ASP A 88 -3.87 2.83 1.45
CA ASP A 88 -3.28 3.19 0.17
C ASP A 88 -2.97 4.69 0.07
N ALA A 89 -3.87 5.55 0.55
CA ALA A 89 -3.65 6.99 0.57
C ALA A 89 -2.49 7.37 1.50
N THR A 90 -2.47 6.82 2.72
CA THR A 90 -1.38 7.03 3.70
C THR A 90 -0.04 6.56 3.14
N TRP A 91 0.01 5.37 2.57
CA TRP A 91 1.22 4.80 1.98
C TRP A 91 1.74 5.66 0.81
N ARG A 92 0.85 6.11 -0.10
CA ARG A 92 1.24 7.00 -1.21
C ARG A 92 1.81 8.33 -0.71
N ALA A 93 1.18 8.93 0.31
CA ALA A 93 1.67 10.17 0.89
C ALA A 93 3.07 9.99 1.51
N GLN A 94 3.28 8.87 2.22
CA GLN A 94 4.58 8.56 2.80
C GLN A 94 5.65 8.28 1.73
N LEU A 95 5.30 7.54 0.68
CA LEU A 95 6.18 7.30 -0.46
C LEU A 95 6.61 8.63 -1.11
N GLY A 96 5.68 9.56 -1.29
CA GLY A 96 5.97 10.90 -1.83
C GLY A 96 6.98 11.66 -0.97
N LYS A 97 6.84 11.61 0.37
CA LYS A 97 7.79 12.22 1.30
C LYS A 97 9.19 11.61 1.16
N VAL A 98 9.29 10.28 1.15
CA VAL A 98 10.57 9.56 0.98
C VAL A 98 11.24 9.94 -0.34
N LYS A 99 10.49 9.94 -1.45
CA LYS A 99 11.02 10.32 -2.78
C LYS A 99 11.50 11.77 -2.82
N GLY A 100 10.79 12.67 -2.14
CA GLY A 100 11.21 14.06 -1.98
C GLY A 100 12.53 14.18 -1.20
N LEU A 101 12.70 13.41 -0.12
CA LEU A 101 13.93 13.40 0.68
C LEU A 101 15.11 12.83 -0.11
N GLU A 102 14.91 11.74 -0.85
CA GLU A 102 15.93 11.17 -1.74
C GLU A 102 16.39 12.20 -2.79
N LEU A 103 15.45 12.93 -3.38
CA LEU A 103 15.77 13.98 -4.35
C LEU A 103 16.61 15.10 -3.72
N LEU A 104 16.22 15.59 -2.53
CA LEU A 104 16.96 16.62 -1.82
C LEU A 104 18.37 16.17 -1.45
N GLN A 105 18.54 14.91 -1.04
CA GLN A 105 19.85 14.36 -0.74
C GLN A 105 20.73 14.31 -2.00
N LYS A 106 20.17 13.87 -3.13
CA LYS A 106 20.87 13.86 -4.42
C LYS A 106 21.30 15.27 -4.84
N GLN A 107 20.42 16.26 -4.72
CA GLN A 107 20.74 17.66 -5.04
C GLN A 107 21.86 18.21 -4.15
N ARG A 108 21.83 17.90 -2.84
CA ARG A 108 22.90 18.30 -1.91
C ARG A 108 24.24 17.67 -2.28
N ALA A 109 24.26 16.37 -2.60
CA ALA A 109 25.48 15.69 -3.02
C ALA A 109 26.06 16.31 -4.30
N GLN A 110 25.21 16.63 -5.28
CA GLN A 110 25.63 17.33 -6.50
C GLN A 110 26.19 18.73 -6.21
N ALA A 111 25.53 19.50 -5.35
CA ALA A 111 26.00 20.82 -4.96
C ALA A 111 27.34 20.78 -4.19
N GLU A 112 27.55 19.76 -3.37
CA GLU A 112 28.83 19.53 -2.69
C GLU A 112 29.95 19.23 -3.69
N GLN A 113 29.70 18.30 -4.63
CA GLN A 113 30.66 17.96 -5.67
C GLN A 113 31.05 19.18 -6.52
N VAL A 114 30.07 19.99 -6.93
CA VAL A 114 30.33 21.21 -7.70
C VAL A 114 31.19 22.20 -6.89
N ARG A 115 30.96 22.31 -5.58
CA ARG A 115 31.77 23.17 -4.71
C ARG A 115 33.20 22.66 -4.58
N GLN A 116 33.39 21.36 -4.40
CA GLN A 116 34.71 20.73 -4.32
C GLN A 116 35.48 20.92 -5.63
N ASN A 117 34.88 20.61 -6.78
CA ASN A 117 35.51 20.79 -8.09
C ASN A 117 35.92 22.26 -8.33
N ARG A 118 35.11 23.23 -7.90
CA ARG A 118 35.45 24.66 -8.01
C ARG A 118 36.60 25.07 -7.09
N GLN A 119 36.69 24.49 -5.89
CA GLN A 119 37.81 24.74 -5.00
C GLN A 119 39.10 24.15 -5.56
N GLU A 120 39.07 22.92 -6.08
CA GLU A 120 40.20 22.28 -6.73
C GLU A 120 40.70 23.10 -7.93
N GLN A 121 39.80 23.57 -8.80
CA GLN A 121 40.16 24.44 -9.92
C GLN A 121 40.87 25.72 -9.46
N ARG A 122 40.35 26.40 -8.43
CA ARG A 122 41.00 27.61 -7.89
C ARG A 122 42.41 27.33 -7.38
N ILE A 123 42.60 26.23 -6.65
CA ILE A 123 43.92 25.84 -6.13
C ILE A 123 44.90 25.57 -7.28
N LEU A 124 44.45 24.90 -8.34
CA LEU A 124 45.28 24.65 -9.53
C LEU A 124 45.64 25.95 -10.28
N ASP A 125 44.68 26.87 -10.43
CA ASP A 125 44.91 28.17 -11.06
C ASP A 125 45.91 29.02 -10.24
N GLU A 126 45.78 29.03 -8.91
CA GLU A 126 46.72 29.69 -7.99
C GLU A 126 48.13 29.06 -8.07
N PHE A 127 48.23 27.73 -8.12
CA PHE A 127 49.52 27.04 -8.25
C PHE A 127 50.21 27.34 -9.59
N ASN A 128 49.46 27.37 -10.69
CA ASN A 128 49.97 27.71 -12.00
C ASN A 128 50.46 29.17 -12.04
N THR A 129 49.69 30.11 -11.52
CA THR A 129 50.07 31.54 -11.50
C THR A 129 51.32 31.81 -10.66
N VAL A 130 51.51 31.12 -9.53
CA VAL A 130 52.74 31.21 -8.70
C VAL A 130 53.96 30.59 -9.39
N SER A 131 53.77 29.54 -10.18
CA SER A 131 54.87 28.88 -10.90
C SER A 131 55.37 29.72 -12.09
N TYR A 132 54.46 30.36 -12.85
CA TYR A 132 54.82 31.25 -13.95
C TYR A 132 55.43 32.59 -13.50
N SER A 133 55.35 32.97 -12.21
CA SER A 133 55.95 34.21 -11.70
C SER A 133 57.37 34.02 -11.15
N ARG A 134 57.92 32.80 -11.18
CA ARG A 134 59.24 32.44 -10.65
C ARG A 134 60.26 32.07 -11.73
N ASP A 135 59.83 31.99 -12.98
CA ASP A 135 60.67 31.91 -14.19
C ASP A 135 60.77 33.30 -14.85
#